data_AF-A0A358EJT8-F1
#
_entry.id   AF-A0A358EJT8-F1
#
_cell.length_a   1.000
_cell.length_b   1.000
_cell.length_c   1.000
_cell.angle_alpha   90.00
_cell.angle_beta   90.00
_cell.angle_gamma   90.00
#
_symmetry.space_group_name_H-M   'P 1'
#
loop_
_entity.id
_entity.type
_entity.pdbx_description
1 polymer ?
#
loop_
_entity_poly.entity_id
_entity_poly.type
_entity_poly.pdbx_seq_one_letter_code
_entity_poly.pdbx_strand_id
1 'polypeptide(L)'
;MKHILQFILFLSLTFTLTAAEAEAKWWKGNLHTHSHWSDGDDYPEQIAKWYKTNGYHFLTLTDHNTLQKGERWIDVMKSKGGPPAFIKYSTDWGEDWVQTRTRAGRQEVRLRTLEEFRKKLETPGRFLLMQGEEVTDRWKTAPV
;
A
#
# COMPACT_ATOMS: atom_id res chain seq x y z
N MET A 1 -9.47 -36.90 72.74
CA MET A 1 -8.66 -36.19 71.73
C MET A 1 -9.17 -36.62 70.35
N LYS A 2 -9.93 -35.75 69.67
CA LYS A 2 -10.53 -36.02 68.37
C LYS A 2 -9.63 -35.40 67.29
N HIS A 3 -8.96 -36.23 66.49
CA HIS A 3 -8.24 -35.75 65.31
C HIS A 3 -9.16 -35.91 64.09
N ILE A 4 -9.77 -34.80 63.68
CA ILE A 4 -10.54 -34.71 62.44
C ILE A 4 -9.53 -34.47 61.31
N LEU A 5 -9.33 -35.49 60.48
CA LEU A 5 -8.52 -35.42 59.28
C LEU A 5 -9.35 -34.75 58.18
N GLN A 6 -9.14 -33.47 57.92
CA GLN A 6 -9.75 -32.76 56.80
C GLN A 6 -9.03 -33.16 55.49
N PHE A 7 -9.70 -33.98 54.69
CA PHE A 7 -9.26 -34.32 53.34
C PHE A 7 -9.72 -33.20 52.39
N ILE A 8 -8.81 -32.29 52.04
CA ILE A 8 -9.07 -31.25 51.03
C ILE A 8 -8.92 -31.91 49.66
N LEU A 9 -10.06 -32.15 48.99
CA LEU A 9 -10.11 -32.62 47.62
C LEU A 9 -9.74 -31.46 46.69
N PHE A 10 -8.48 -31.41 46.24
CA PHE A 10 -8.06 -30.51 45.16
C PHE A 10 -8.68 -30.98 43.85
N LEU A 11 -9.76 -30.33 43.42
CA LEU A 11 -10.34 -30.50 42.09
C LEU A 11 -9.45 -29.75 41.10
N SER A 12 -8.49 -30.44 40.48
CA SER A 12 -7.68 -29.90 39.40
C SER A 12 -8.55 -29.73 38.15
N LEU A 13 -8.97 -28.49 37.88
CA LEU A 13 -9.65 -28.13 36.64
C LEU A 13 -8.59 -28.09 35.52
N THR A 14 -8.43 -29.19 34.80
CA THR A 14 -7.57 -29.25 33.60
C THR A 14 -8.24 -28.47 32.47
N PHE A 15 -7.83 -27.22 32.29
CA PHE A 15 -8.14 -26.45 31.10
C PHE A 15 -7.32 -27.00 29.94
N THR A 16 -7.91 -27.85 29.10
CA THR A 16 -7.34 -28.19 27.80
C THR A 16 -7.37 -26.94 26.93
N LEU A 17 -6.22 -26.28 26.77
CA LEU A 17 -6.00 -25.32 25.69
C LEU A 17 -6.03 -26.12 24.39
N THR A 18 -7.20 -26.17 23.75
CA THR A 18 -7.25 -26.54 22.34
C THR A 18 -6.70 -25.36 21.57
N ALA A 19 -5.52 -25.52 20.96
CA ALA A 19 -5.05 -24.57 19.97
C ALA A 19 -6.08 -24.61 18.83
N ALA A 20 -6.91 -23.57 18.71
CA ALA A 20 -7.74 -23.40 17.54
C ALA A 20 -6.82 -23.40 16.33
N GLU A 21 -6.95 -24.40 15.47
CA GLU A 21 -6.20 -24.50 14.23
C GLU A 21 -6.62 -23.29 13.39
N ALA A 22 -5.79 -22.24 13.40
CA ALA A 22 -6.10 -21.01 12.70
C ALA A 22 -6.22 -21.35 11.21
N GLU A 23 -7.43 -21.23 10.67
CA GLU A 23 -7.70 -21.53 9.28
C GLU A 23 -6.74 -20.72 8.39
N ALA A 24 -6.12 -21.40 7.42
CA ALA A 24 -5.16 -20.78 6.51
C ALA A 24 -5.84 -19.64 5.75
N LYS A 25 -5.35 -18.41 5.95
CA LYS A 25 -5.92 -17.22 5.33
C LYS A 25 -5.17 -16.86 4.05
N TRP A 26 -5.89 -16.84 2.93
CA TRP A 26 -5.38 -16.40 1.65
C TRP A 26 -5.50 -14.89 1.47
N TRP A 27 -4.42 -14.26 1.02
CA TRP A 27 -4.36 -12.82 0.80
C TRP A 27 -4.01 -12.51 -0.65
N LYS A 28 -4.98 -11.99 -1.41
CA LYS A 28 -4.73 -11.43 -2.74
C LYS A 28 -3.94 -10.13 -2.64
N GLY A 29 -2.82 -10.01 -3.33
CA GLY A 29 -2.03 -8.78 -3.37
C GLY A 29 -1.26 -8.62 -4.69
N ASN A 30 -0.74 -7.42 -4.95
CA ASN A 30 0.21 -7.18 -6.03
C ASN A 30 1.54 -6.70 -5.46
N LEU A 31 2.64 -7.31 -5.89
CA LEU A 31 4.01 -7.03 -5.44
C LEU A 31 4.82 -6.21 -6.43
N HIS A 32 4.33 -6.00 -7.66
CA HIS A 32 5.05 -5.29 -8.70
C HIS A 32 4.09 -4.39 -9.48
N THR A 33 4.17 -3.08 -9.25
CA THR A 33 3.27 -2.09 -9.83
C THR A 33 3.98 -0.75 -9.96
N HIS A 34 3.83 -0.11 -11.12
CA HIS A 34 4.52 1.13 -11.45
C HIS A 34 3.53 2.28 -11.46
N SER A 35 4.01 3.47 -11.12
CA SER A 35 3.23 4.71 -11.12
C SER A 35 3.94 5.79 -11.91
N HIS A 36 3.38 7.00 -11.94
CA HIS A 36 4.07 8.18 -12.44
C HIS A 36 5.37 8.54 -11.72
N TRP A 37 5.72 7.88 -10.61
CA TRP A 37 7.06 7.99 -10.02
C TRP A 37 8.13 7.27 -10.86
N SER A 38 7.76 6.46 -11.84
CA SER A 38 8.69 5.93 -12.83
C SER A 38 8.03 5.92 -14.20
N ASP A 39 7.62 4.75 -14.68
CA ASP A 39 7.10 4.54 -16.03
C ASP A 39 5.67 3.98 -16.04
N GLY A 40 4.95 4.07 -14.93
CA GLY A 40 3.51 3.80 -14.87
C GLY A 40 2.67 4.89 -15.53
N ASP A 41 1.40 4.58 -15.77
CA ASP A 41 0.45 5.40 -16.53
C ASP A 41 -0.68 6.02 -15.69
N ASP A 42 -0.62 5.92 -14.37
CA ASP A 42 -1.54 6.58 -13.45
C ASP A 42 -0.84 7.05 -12.15
N TYR A 43 -1.52 7.89 -11.37
CA TYR A 43 -1.04 8.44 -10.11
C TYR A 43 -0.99 7.37 -9.01
N PRO A 44 0.02 7.38 -8.11
CA PRO A 44 0.26 6.26 -7.19
C PRO A 44 -0.94 5.97 -6.27
N GLU A 45 -1.60 7.00 -5.76
CA GLU A 45 -2.79 6.84 -4.93
C GLU A 45 -4.04 6.46 -5.73
N GLN A 46 -4.12 6.83 -7.01
CA GLN A 46 -5.23 6.43 -7.89
C GLN A 46 -5.15 4.93 -8.18
N ILE A 47 -3.94 4.42 -8.43
CA ILE A 47 -3.64 2.99 -8.56
C ILE A 47 -4.00 2.28 -7.25
N ALA A 48 -3.50 2.78 -6.11
CA ALA A 48 -3.76 2.19 -4.81
C ALA A 48 -5.26 2.14 -4.46
N LYS A 49 -6.01 3.20 -4.77
CA LYS A 49 -7.47 3.25 -4.63
C LYS A 49 -8.12 2.13 -5.44
N TRP A 50 -7.71 1.92 -6.69
CA TRP A 50 -8.24 0.85 -7.54
C TRP A 50 -8.00 -0.53 -6.92
N TYR A 51 -6.78 -0.85 -6.48
CA TYR A 51 -6.51 -2.14 -5.84
C TYR A 51 -7.33 -2.35 -4.57
N LYS A 52 -7.46 -1.33 -3.73
CA LYS A 52 -8.28 -1.35 -2.52
C LYS A 52 -9.75 -1.67 -2.84
N THR A 53 -10.33 -0.99 -3.82
CA THR A 53 -11.75 -1.18 -4.19
C THR A 53 -11.99 -2.49 -4.94
N ASN A 54 -10.96 -3.07 -5.56
CA ASN A 54 -11.02 -4.35 -6.28
C ASN A 54 -10.64 -5.57 -5.42
N GLY A 55 -10.75 -5.43 -4.11
CA GLY A 55 -10.72 -6.56 -3.18
C GLY A 55 -9.32 -7.04 -2.78
N TYR A 56 -8.25 -6.38 -3.23
CA TYR A 56 -6.88 -6.73 -2.83
C TYR A 56 -6.65 -6.42 -1.35
N HIS A 57 -5.68 -7.10 -0.75
CA HIS A 57 -5.33 -6.99 0.66
C HIS A 57 -4.01 -6.26 0.87
N PHE A 58 -3.15 -6.25 -0.14
CA PHE A 58 -1.95 -5.44 -0.14
C PHE A 58 -1.56 -5.03 -1.55
N LEU A 59 -0.84 -3.92 -1.63
CA LEU A 59 -0.22 -3.42 -2.84
C LEU A 59 1.19 -2.94 -2.50
N THR A 60 2.14 -3.30 -3.36
CA THR A 60 3.49 -2.73 -3.39
C THR A 60 3.64 -1.94 -4.67
N LEU A 61 4.01 -0.66 -4.54
CA LEU A 61 4.46 0.15 -5.67
C LEU A 61 5.98 0.02 -5.75
N THR A 62 6.49 -0.37 -6.92
CA THR A 62 7.88 -0.76 -7.18
C THR A 62 8.45 0.09 -8.30
N ASP A 63 8.34 1.41 -8.18
CA ASP A 63 8.87 2.33 -9.18
C ASP A 63 10.39 2.12 -9.38
N HIS A 64 10.85 2.26 -10.63
CA HIS A 64 12.24 2.01 -11.00
C HIS A 64 13.23 2.92 -10.27
N ASN A 65 14.14 2.33 -9.49
CA ASN A 65 15.26 2.99 -8.80
C ASN A 65 14.84 4.24 -8.01
N THR A 66 13.62 4.24 -7.46
CA THR A 66 13.10 5.38 -6.70
C THR A 66 12.06 4.93 -5.70
N LEU A 67 12.17 5.48 -4.48
CA LEU A 67 11.07 5.49 -3.53
C LEU A 67 10.21 6.74 -3.74
N GLN A 68 8.94 6.65 -3.34
CA GLN A 68 7.98 7.76 -3.41
C GLN A 68 8.17 8.74 -2.25
N LYS A 69 9.32 9.42 -2.26
CA LYS A 69 9.77 10.36 -1.22
C LYS A 69 10.20 11.69 -1.83
N GLY A 70 10.00 12.77 -1.08
CA GLY A 70 10.36 14.12 -1.50
C GLY A 70 9.33 14.75 -2.44
N GLU A 71 9.68 15.92 -2.98
CA GLU A 71 8.82 16.64 -3.91
C GLU A 71 9.10 16.25 -5.36
N ARG A 72 8.03 15.92 -6.09
CA ARG A 72 8.10 15.62 -7.53
C ARG A 72 6.88 16.19 -8.24
N TRP A 73 7.12 16.77 -9.42
CA TRP A 73 6.10 17.34 -10.30
C TRP A 73 6.25 16.74 -11.69
N ILE A 74 5.14 16.40 -12.33
CA ILE A 74 5.11 15.86 -13.70
C ILE A 74 4.26 16.73 -14.60
N ASP A 75 4.63 16.81 -15.88
CA ASP A 75 3.85 17.49 -16.92
C ASP A 75 2.71 16.57 -17.39
N VAL A 76 1.47 17.03 -17.26
CA VAL A 76 0.25 16.26 -17.61
C VAL A 76 0.23 15.86 -19.07
N MET A 77 0.75 16.71 -19.96
CA MET A 77 0.72 16.46 -21.39
C MET A 77 1.81 15.47 -21.84
N LYS A 78 2.80 15.20 -20.97
CA LYS A 78 3.94 14.33 -21.27
C LYS A 78 3.98 13.03 -20.47
N SER A 79 3.21 12.94 -19.38
CA SER A 79 3.10 11.69 -18.63
C SER A 79 2.34 10.64 -19.45
N LYS A 80 2.67 9.36 -19.22
CA LYS A 80 1.82 8.25 -19.69
C LYS A 80 0.41 8.43 -19.12
N GLY A 81 -0.62 7.90 -19.78
CA GLY A 81 -2.03 8.14 -19.40
C GLY A 81 -2.57 9.56 -19.69
N GLY A 82 -1.69 10.57 -19.70
CA GLY A 82 -1.96 11.92 -20.19
C GLY A 82 -3.13 12.65 -19.51
N PRO A 83 -3.79 13.59 -20.22
CA PRO A 83 -4.97 14.30 -19.71
C PRO A 83 -6.10 13.40 -19.21
N PRO A 84 -6.43 12.25 -19.84
CA PRO A 84 -7.45 11.33 -19.30
C PRO A 84 -7.14 10.84 -17.89
N ALA A 85 -5.90 10.42 -17.61
CA ALA A 85 -5.49 9.99 -16.27
C ALA A 85 -5.60 11.16 -15.27
N PHE A 86 -5.17 12.35 -15.67
CA PHE A 86 -5.28 13.55 -14.84
C PHE A 86 -6.74 13.92 -14.52
N ILE A 87 -7.63 13.94 -15.51
CA ILE A 87 -9.06 14.28 -15.31
C ILE A 87 -9.71 13.30 -14.33
N LYS A 88 -9.45 11.99 -14.50
CA LYS A 88 -9.91 10.95 -13.58
C LYS A 88 -9.37 11.19 -12.16
N TYR A 89 -8.07 11.42 -12.02
CA TYR A 89 -7.42 11.70 -10.74
C TYR A 89 -7.99 12.94 -10.05
N SER A 90 -8.13 14.06 -10.76
CA SER A 90 -8.73 15.30 -10.25
C SER A 90 -10.18 15.11 -9.81
N THR A 91 -10.96 14.34 -10.58
CA THR A 91 -12.36 14.05 -10.25
C THR A 91 -12.46 13.20 -8.98
N ASP A 92 -11.60 12.19 -8.85
CA ASP A 92 -11.65 11.21 -7.78
C ASP A 92 -11.12 11.71 -6.43
N TRP A 93 -10.22 12.69 -6.45
CA TRP A 93 -9.50 13.17 -5.27
C TRP A 93 -9.76 14.64 -4.92
N GLY A 94 -10.29 15.43 -5.86
CA GLY A 94 -10.66 16.82 -5.63
C GLY A 94 -9.47 17.78 -5.53
N GLU A 95 -9.77 19.08 -5.59
CA GLU A 95 -8.78 20.16 -5.67
C GLU A 95 -7.98 20.33 -4.36
N ASP A 96 -8.57 20.00 -3.20
CA ASP A 96 -7.86 20.04 -1.91
C ASP A 96 -6.72 19.02 -1.84
N TRP A 97 -6.83 17.93 -2.60
CA TRP A 97 -5.81 16.90 -2.67
C TRP A 97 -4.90 17.04 -3.89
N VAL A 98 -5.45 17.39 -5.05
CA VAL A 98 -4.67 17.45 -6.29
C VAL A 98 -3.99 18.81 -6.41
N GLN A 99 -2.68 18.82 -6.19
CA GLN A 99 -1.88 20.04 -6.31
C GLN A 99 -1.37 20.22 -7.73
N THR A 100 -1.73 21.34 -8.34
CA THR A 100 -1.31 21.70 -9.70
C THR A 100 -0.55 23.02 -9.72
N ARG A 101 0.28 23.21 -10.74
CA ARG A 101 0.92 24.50 -11.02
C ARG A 101 1.12 24.69 -12.51
N THR A 102 1.28 25.93 -12.92
CA THR A 102 1.73 26.26 -14.28
C THR A 102 3.19 26.66 -14.24
N ARG A 103 4.05 25.97 -15.01
CA ARG A 103 5.47 26.27 -15.12
C ARG A 103 5.89 26.30 -16.58
N ALA A 104 6.39 27.44 -17.05
CA ALA A 104 6.78 27.65 -18.45
C ALA A 104 5.68 27.23 -19.45
N GLY A 105 4.42 27.58 -19.16
CA GLY A 105 3.26 27.25 -19.99
C GLY A 105 2.80 25.79 -19.92
N ARG A 106 3.40 24.94 -19.08
CA ARG A 106 3.01 23.54 -18.88
C ARG A 106 2.21 23.40 -17.60
N GLN A 107 1.13 22.61 -17.67
CA GLN A 107 0.40 22.19 -16.49
C GLN A 107 1.16 21.03 -15.84
N GLU A 108 1.65 21.27 -14.63
CA GLU A 108 2.31 20.26 -13.82
C GLU A 108 1.43 19.85 -12.64
N VAL A 109 1.49 18.57 -12.27
CA VAL A 109 0.81 17.99 -11.12
C VAL A 109 1.85 17.42 -10.18
N ARG A 110 1.71 17.69 -8.89
CA ARG A 110 2.58 17.11 -7.87
C ARG A 110 2.20 15.65 -7.64
N LEU A 111 3.19 14.77 -7.63
CA LEU A 111 2.98 13.39 -7.21
C LEU A 111 2.97 13.31 -5.68
N ARG A 112 1.98 12.61 -5.12
CA ARG A 112 1.94 12.32 -3.70
C ARG A 112 2.94 11.22 -3.33
N THR A 113 3.52 11.36 -2.15
CA THR A 113 4.39 10.37 -1.53
C THR A 113 3.58 9.24 -0.91
N LEU A 114 4.21 8.07 -0.75
CA LEU A 114 3.61 6.92 -0.06
C LEU A 114 3.11 7.30 1.34
N GLU A 115 3.87 8.12 2.07
CA GLU A 115 3.50 8.55 3.42
C GLU A 115 2.21 9.38 3.45
N GLU A 116 1.97 10.20 2.43
CA GLU A 116 0.77 11.04 2.35
C GLU A 116 -0.48 10.19 2.10
N PHE A 117 -0.50 9.38 1.05
CA PHE A 117 -1.73 8.67 0.66
C PHE A 117 -2.00 7.42 1.49
N ARG A 118 -0.98 6.78 2.10
CA ARG A 118 -1.21 5.60 2.94
C ARG A 118 -2.11 5.91 4.14
N LYS A 119 -2.00 7.12 4.70
CA LYS A 119 -2.84 7.61 5.81
C LYS A 119 -4.33 7.64 5.46
N LYS A 120 -4.66 7.75 4.17
CA LYS A 120 -6.05 7.74 3.67
C LYS A 120 -6.52 6.36 3.20
N LEU A 121 -5.60 5.56 2.65
CA LEU A 121 -5.97 4.33 1.95
C LEU A 121 -5.78 3.06 2.77
N GLU A 122 -4.82 3.01 3.68
CA GLU A 122 -4.64 1.80 4.50
C GLU A 122 -5.87 1.54 5.38
N THR A 123 -6.14 0.26 5.64
CA THR A 123 -7.21 -0.15 6.53
C THR A 123 -6.72 -1.36 7.31
N PRO A 124 -6.54 -1.26 8.63
CA PRO A 124 -6.02 -2.35 9.45
C PRO A 124 -6.75 -3.66 9.20
N GLY A 125 -5.99 -4.73 8.97
CA GLY A 125 -6.53 -6.06 8.66
C GLY A 125 -7.20 -6.22 7.29
N ARG A 126 -7.27 -5.16 6.46
CA ARG A 126 -7.96 -5.18 5.16
C ARG A 126 -7.12 -4.76 3.96
N PHE A 127 -6.34 -3.68 4.06
CA PHE A 127 -5.54 -3.17 2.95
C PHE A 127 -4.25 -2.52 3.46
N LEU A 128 -3.11 -3.09 3.06
CA LEU A 128 -1.76 -2.63 3.42
C LEU A 128 -1.05 -2.06 2.19
N LEU A 129 -0.44 -0.88 2.33
CA LEU A 129 0.47 -0.34 1.32
C LEU A 129 1.91 -0.61 1.76
N MET A 130 2.55 -1.52 1.04
CA MET A 130 3.93 -1.91 1.29
C MET A 130 4.86 -0.98 0.51
N GLN A 131 5.91 -0.50 1.17
CA GLN A 131 6.97 0.22 0.48
C GLN A 131 7.81 -0.79 -0.32
N GLY A 132 7.98 -0.53 -1.61
CA GLY A 132 8.87 -1.28 -2.48
C GLY A 132 9.59 -0.36 -3.46
N GLU A 133 10.58 -0.91 -4.13
CA GLU A 133 11.38 -0.29 -5.16
C GLU A 133 11.78 -1.40 -6.12
N GLU A 134 11.68 -1.17 -7.42
CA GLU A 134 12.33 -2.05 -8.38
C GLU A 134 13.72 -1.52 -8.68
N VAL A 135 14.73 -2.21 -8.17
CA VAL A 135 16.13 -1.93 -8.54
C VAL A 135 16.34 -2.47 -9.94
N THR A 136 16.50 -1.57 -10.91
CA THR A 136 16.87 -1.92 -12.28
C THR A 136 18.28 -1.44 -12.54
N ASP A 137 19.20 -2.40 -12.62
CA ASP A 137 20.58 -2.16 -13.03
C ASP A 137 21.03 -3.27 -13.98
N ARG A 138 22.21 -3.11 -14.58
CA ARG A 138 22.84 -4.10 -15.46
C ARG A 138 24.31 -4.22 -15.12
N TRP A 139 24.77 -5.44 -14.84
CA TRP A 139 26.21 -5.73 -14.79
C TRP A 139 26.65 -6.29 -16.15
N LYS A 140 27.23 -5.43 -16.99
CA LYS A 140 27.52 -5.74 -18.40
C LYS A 140 26.25 -6.22 -19.11
N THR A 141 26.19 -7.49 -19.52
CA THR A 141 25.03 -8.12 -20.16
C THR A 141 24.19 -8.97 -19.21
N ALA A 142 24.56 -9.05 -17.93
CA ALA A 142 23.83 -9.82 -16.92
C ALA A 142 22.88 -8.91 -16.12
N PRO A 143 21.72 -9.43 -15.68
CA PRO A 143 20.88 -8.74 -14.70
C PRO A 143 21.62 -8.64 -13.36
N VAL A 144 21.21 -7.66 -12.55
CA VAL A 144 21.69 -7.42 -11.19
C VAL A 144 20.60 -7.81 -10.20
#